data_AF-A0A9Q3S223-F1
#
_entry.id   AF-A0A9Q3S223-F1
#
_cell.length_a   1.000
_cell.length_b   1.000
_cell.length_c   1.000
_cell.angle_alpha   90.00
_cell.angle_beta   90.00
_cell.angle_gamma   90.00
#
_symmetry.space_group_name_H-M   'P 1'
#
loop_
_entity.id
_entity.type
_entity.pdbx_description
1 polymer ?
#
loop_
_entity_poly.entity_id
_entity_poly.type
_entity_poly.pdbx_seq_one_letter_code
_entity_poly.pdbx_strand_id
1 'polypeptide(L)' 'MKQPDKISWSRAAAAGLLFALVMCAWVWIDRNPGFDQLAIRFSAYFVAFTFGFYFLYNLVAGQKR' A
#
# COMPACT_ATOMS: atom_id res chain seq x y z
N MET A 1 -13.92 17.24 -20.55
CA MET A 1 -13.14 17.28 -19.31
C MET A 1 -13.23 15.90 -18.67
N LYS A 2 -12.15 15.10 -18.68
CA LYS A 2 -12.15 13.76 -18.08
C LYS A 2 -12.32 13.92 -16.57
N GLN A 3 -13.37 13.34 -16.00
CA GLN A 3 -13.52 13.24 -14.55
C GLN A 3 -12.26 12.60 -13.97
N PRO A 4 -11.72 13.06 -12.83
CA PRO A 4 -10.63 12.36 -12.19
C PRO A 4 -11.18 11.00 -11.77
N ASP A 5 -10.86 9.96 -12.54
CA ASP A 5 -11.26 8.60 -12.26
C ASP A 5 -10.82 8.29 -10.82
N LYS A 6 -11.80 8.14 -9.91
CA LYS A 6 -11.56 7.67 -8.54
C LYS A 6 -10.61 6.48 -8.64
N ILE A 7 -9.54 6.48 -7.85
CA ILE A 7 -8.56 5.41 -7.97
C ILE A 7 -9.27 4.08 -7.74
N SER A 8 -9.15 3.17 -8.71
CA SER A 8 -9.75 1.84 -8.57
C SER A 8 -9.11 1.14 -7.38
N TRP A 9 -9.92 0.48 -6.55
CA TRP A 9 -9.47 -0.33 -5.42
C TRP A 9 -8.39 -1.34 -5.85
N SER A 10 -8.47 -1.88 -7.07
CA SER A 10 -7.45 -2.76 -7.63
C SER A 10 -6.09 -2.09 -7.79
N ARG A 11 -6.06 -0.79 -8.15
CA ARG A 11 -4.80 -0.03 -8.27
C ARG A 11 -4.21 0.30 -6.90
N ALA A 12 -5.05 0.66 -5.93
CA ALA A 12 -4.60 0.89 -4.56
C ALA A 12 -4.03 -0.39 -3.93
N ALA A 13 -4.72 -1.53 -4.11
CA ALA A 13 -4.25 -2.83 -3.65
C ALA A 13 -2.96 -3.26 -4.35
N ALA A 14 -2.82 -3.06 -5.67
CA ALA A 14 -1.59 -3.36 -6.38
C ALA A 14 -0.40 -2.53 -5.87
N ALA A 15 -0.61 -1.23 -5.61
CA ALA A 15 0.41 -0.36 -5.04
C ALA A 15 0.81 -0.80 -3.61
N GLY A 16 -0.18 -1.13 -2.77
CA GLY A 16 0.06 -1.65 -1.43
C GLY A 16 0.79 -3.01 -1.43
N LEU A 17 0.47 -3.88 -2.39
CA LEU A 17 1.14 -5.18 -2.55
C LEU A 17 2.61 -4.99 -2.90
N LEU A 18 2.91 -4.15 -3.90
CA LEU A 18 4.28 -3.85 -4.30
C LEU A 18 5.08 -3.23 -3.15
N PHE A 19 4.49 -2.28 -2.42
CA PHE A 19 5.13 -1.66 -1.27
C PHE A 19 5.44 -2.68 -0.17
N ALA A 20 4.47 -3.53 0.18
CA ALA A 20 4.65 -4.55 1.20
C ALA A 20 5.70 -5.59 0.80
N LEU A 21 5.76 -5.99 -0.48
CA LEU A 21 6.78 -6.89 -0.99
C LEU A 21 8.18 -6.28 -0.88
N VAL A 22 8.36 -5.02 -1.29
CA VAL A 22 9.67 -4.33 -1.20
C VAL A 22 10.11 -4.21 0.25
N MET A 23 9.22 -3.82 1.17
CA MET A 23 9.54 -3.70 2.59
C MET A 23 9.88 -5.04 3.22
N CYS A 24 9.12 -6.10 2.92
CA CYS A 24 9.44 -7.43 3.42
C CYS A 24 10.74 -7.98 2.83
N ALA A 25 11.01 -7.77 1.55
CA ALA A 25 12.29 -8.16 0.93
C ALA A 25 13.47 -7.42 1.58
N TRP A 26 13.31 -6.12 1.85
CA TRP A 26 14.33 -5.32 2.52
C TRP A 26 14.60 -5.81 3.95
N VAL A 27 13.54 -6.02 4.73
CA VAL A 27 13.63 -6.56 6.09
C VAL A 27 14.24 -7.96 6.10
N TRP A 28 13.96 -8.77 5.09
CA TRP A 28 14.52 -10.11 4.95
C TRP A 28 16.05 -10.07 4.78
N ILE A 29 16.55 -9.15 3.94
CA ILE A 29 17.99 -8.94 3.74
C ILE A 29 18.67 -8.37 5.00
N ASP A 30 18.04 -7.40 5.67
CA ASP A 30 18.64 -6.69 6.83
C ASP A 30 18.68 -7.55 8.10
N ARG A 31 17.60 -8.31 8.38
CA ARG A 31 17.41 -8.95 9.69
C ARG A 31 17.13 -10.43 9.66
N ASN A 32 16.96 -11.02 8.48
CA ASN A 32 16.64 -12.43 8.27
C ASN A 32 15.56 -12.98 9.25
N PRO A 33 14.39 -12.31 9.38
CA PRO A 33 13.38 -12.68 10.34
C PRO A 33 12.69 -13.99 9.94
N GLY A 34 12.08 -14.65 10.92
CA GLY A 34 11.20 -15.80 10.67
C GLY A 34 9.98 -15.42 9.81
N PHE A 35 9.45 -16.42 9.09
CA PHE A 35 8.31 -16.25 8.19
C PHE A 35 7.08 -15.61 8.87
N ASP A 36 6.79 -16.00 10.11
CA ASP A 36 5.67 -15.45 10.91
C ASP A 36 5.76 -13.93 11.08
N GLN A 37 6.95 -13.43 11.46
CA GLN A 37 7.19 -11.98 11.55
C GLN A 37 7.08 -11.29 10.19
N LEU A 38 7.54 -11.93 9.12
CA LEU A 38 7.46 -11.39 7.77
C LEU A 38 6.00 -11.27 7.31
N ALA A 39 5.17 -12.27 7.60
CA ALA A 39 3.75 -12.28 7.26
C ALA A 39 2.97 -11.20 8.01
N ILE A 40 3.19 -11.06 9.32
CA ILE A 40 2.56 -10.00 10.14
C ILE A 40 2.94 -8.62 9.61
N ARG A 41 4.23 -8.39 9.33
CA ARG A 41 4.71 -7.13 8.75
C ARG A 41 4.15 -6.88 7.36
N PHE A 42 4.08 -7.90 6.52
CA PHE A 42 3.49 -7.80 5.19
C PHE A 42 2.03 -7.33 5.29
N SER A 43 1.22 -7.98 6.12
CA SER A 43 -0.18 -7.60 6.34
C SER A 43 -0.30 -6.16 6.86
N ALA A 44 0.55 -5.77 7.81
CA ALA A 44 0.57 -4.41 8.34
C ALA A 44 0.93 -3.38 7.26
N TYR A 45 2.00 -3.60 6.50
CA TYR A 45 2.43 -2.71 5.41
C TYR A 45 1.37 -2.65 4.30
N PHE A 46 0.81 -3.79 3.91
CA PHE A 46 -0.21 -3.88 2.87
C PHE A 46 -1.47 -3.10 3.26
N VAL A 47 -2.02 -3.34 4.45
CA VAL A 47 -3.25 -2.69 4.92
C VAL A 47 -3.01 -1.19 5.13
N ALA A 48 -1.96 -0.82 5.86
CA ALA A 48 -1.67 0.58 6.14
C ALA A 48 -1.45 1.39 4.85
N PHE A 49 -0.70 0.84 3.89
CA PHE A 49 -0.44 1.51 2.63
C PHE A 49 -1.65 1.53 1.71
N THR A 50 -2.39 0.42 1.59
CA THR A 50 -3.57 0.36 0.71
C THR A 50 -4.66 1.32 1.16
N PHE A 51 -5.01 1.30 2.46
CA PHE A 51 -6.02 2.21 3.01
C PHE A 51 -5.51 3.65 3.03
N GLY A 52 -4.27 3.88 3.45
CA GLY A 52 -3.67 5.22 3.48
C GLY A 52 -3.61 5.85 2.09
N PHE A 53 -3.15 5.10 1.08
CA PHE A 53 -3.08 5.56 -0.30
C PHE A 53 -4.47 5.82 -0.88
N TYR A 54 -5.43 4.92 -0.67
CA TYR A 54 -6.81 5.12 -1.12
C TYR A 54 -7.44 6.37 -0.48
N PHE A 55 -7.27 6.55 0.83
CA PHE A 55 -7.79 7.69 1.56
C PHE A 55 -7.13 8.99 1.12
N LEU A 56 -5.79 9.04 1.06
CA LEU A 56 -5.03 10.20 0.58
C LEU A 56 -5.42 10.58 -0.84
N TYR A 57 -5.54 9.61 -1.75
CA TYR A 57 -5.89 9.91 -3.14
C TYR A 57 -7.30 10.46 -3.28
N ASN A 58 -8.28 9.90 -2.54
CA ASN A 58 -9.64 10.43 -2.51
C ASN A 58 -9.73 11.81 -1.84
N LEU A 59 -8.95 12.04 -0.77
CA LEU A 59 -8.93 13.32 -0.07
C LEU A 59 -8.31 14.40 -0.95
N VAL A 60 -7.15 14.14 -1.56
CA VAL A 60 -6.47 15.06 -2.49
C VAL A 60 -7.31 15.30 -3.74
N ALA A 61 -7.95 14.27 -4.30
CA ALA A 61 -8.87 14.42 -5.43
C ALA A 61 -10.13 15.22 -5.06
N GLY A 62 -10.62 15.09 -3.82
CA GLY A 62 -11.71 15.89 -3.27
C GLY A 62 -11.33 17.34 -2.98
N GLN A 63 -10.06 17.59 -2.61
CA GLN A 63 -9.54 18.92 -2.28
C GLN A 63 -9.26 19.80 -3.50
N LYS A 64 -9.14 19.20 -4.71
CA LYS A 64 -9.00 19.92 -5.99
C LYS A 64 -10.34 20.40 -6.58
N ARG A 65 -11.42 20.39 -5.81
CA ARG A 65 -12.76 20.77 -6.25
C ARG A 65 -13.22 22.08 -5.62
#